data_AF-A0A9P5YXH4-F1
#
_entry.id   AF-A0A9P5YXH4-F1
#
_cell.length_a   1.000
_cell.length_b   1.000
_cell.length_c   1.000
_cell.angle_alpha   90.00
_cell.angle_beta   90.00
_cell.angle_gamma   90.00
#
_symmetry.space_group_name_H-M   'P 1'
#
loop_
_entity.id
_entity.type
_entity.pdbx_description
1 polymer ?
#
loop_
_entity_poly.entity_id
_entity_poly.type
_entity_poly.pdbx_seq_one_letter_code
_entity_poly.pdbx_strand_id
1 'polypeptide(L)'
;MSQTNPSISTASVNRHALTAVEKQRSQVEKLLKDPAKPAYIPPPPKEKTIRPAREMMKNVQGSSAGAGSGEFHVYKASRRREYERLKLLEEASTNEIEEAEFEKKRRAMEEVAEAKTAKNRAKRQKKKERLKAKLAGKSEGDVKIVVENSAADLPIKKRRLVIGKELVFKKPGETVSDDNDPDEDASPSADDNEIPSRNILGFAATVPRSAAETGRITIVEDD
;
A
#
# COMPACT_ATOMS: atom_id res chain seq x y z
N MET A 1 11.76 23.98 -55.08
CA MET A 1 10.54 23.85 -54.26
C MET A 1 10.93 23.96 -52.80
N SER A 2 10.84 25.16 -52.22
CA SER A 2 11.26 25.44 -50.85
C SER A 2 10.14 25.09 -49.86
N GLN A 3 10.34 24.06 -49.05
CA GLN A 3 9.46 23.79 -47.92
C GLN A 3 9.89 24.66 -46.74
N THR A 4 9.13 25.73 -46.49
CA THR A 4 9.22 26.51 -45.26
C THR A 4 8.51 25.74 -44.16
N ASN A 5 9.26 25.03 -43.32
CA ASN A 5 8.73 24.57 -42.04
C ASN A 5 8.62 25.80 -41.12
N PRO A 6 7.41 26.25 -40.74
CA PRO A 6 7.31 27.32 -39.76
C PRO A 6 7.78 26.76 -38.42
N SER A 7 8.99 27.12 -38.00
CA SER A 7 9.43 26.94 -36.61
C SER A 7 8.59 27.87 -35.74
N ILE A 8 7.38 27.43 -35.39
CA ILE A 8 6.56 28.08 -34.39
C ILE A 8 7.31 27.89 -33.07
N SER A 9 7.95 28.96 -32.61
CA SER A 9 8.45 29.06 -31.25
C SER A 9 7.24 28.96 -30.32
N THR A 10 6.98 27.79 -29.75
CA THR A 10 5.91 27.58 -28.78
C THR A 10 6.34 28.16 -27.43
N ALA A 11 6.26 29.49 -27.32
CA ALA A 11 6.18 30.13 -26.02
C ALA A 11 4.96 29.56 -25.28
N SER A 12 5.09 29.31 -23.98
CA SER A 12 4.01 28.80 -23.12
C SER A 12 2.78 29.70 -23.23
N VAL A 13 1.79 29.29 -24.02
CA VAL A 13 0.57 30.07 -24.31
C VAL A 13 -0.27 30.27 -23.04
N ASN A 14 -0.10 29.39 -22.05
CA ASN A 14 -0.92 29.40 -20.85
C ASN A 14 -0.17 30.05 -19.68
N ARG A 15 -0.74 31.15 -19.15
CA ARG A 15 -0.32 31.77 -17.88
C ARG A 15 -0.86 31.04 -16.63
N HIS A 16 -1.43 29.85 -16.81
CA HIS A 16 -2.05 29.04 -15.77
C HIS A 16 -1.37 27.68 -15.64
N ALA A 17 -1.52 27.04 -14.48
CA ALA A 17 -1.02 25.69 -14.25
C ALA A 17 -1.74 24.71 -15.19
N LEU A 18 -0.96 23.97 -15.98
CA LEU A 18 -1.49 22.99 -16.93
C LEU A 18 -2.33 21.93 -16.23
N THR A 19 -3.48 21.60 -16.83
CA THR A 19 -4.32 20.48 -16.38
C THR A 19 -3.58 19.15 -16.55
N ALA A 20 -4.04 18.10 -15.86
CA ALA A 20 -3.40 16.77 -15.96
C ALA A 20 -3.38 16.25 -17.40
N VAL A 21 -4.44 16.50 -18.16
CA VAL A 21 -4.57 16.11 -19.57
C VAL A 21 -3.62 16.92 -20.45
N GLU A 22 -3.47 18.23 -20.21
CA GLU A 22 -2.51 19.07 -20.94
C GLU A 22 -1.05 18.68 -20.69
N LYS A 23 -0.70 18.29 -19.46
CA LYS A 23 0.63 17.76 -19.13
C LYS A 23 0.92 16.46 -19.89
N GLN A 24 -0.05 15.56 -19.98
CA GLN A 24 0.10 14.34 -20.78
C GLN A 24 0.23 14.66 -22.27
N ARG A 25 -0.63 15.54 -22.79
CA ARG A 25 -0.60 15.99 -24.19
C ARG A 25 0.77 16.55 -24.57
N SER A 26 1.30 17.49 -23.78
CA SER A 26 2.63 18.07 -24.02
C SER A 26 3.77 17.04 -23.95
N GLN A 27 3.68 16.03 -23.07
CA GLN A 27 4.66 14.93 -23.02
C GLN A 27 4.57 14.04 -24.27
N VAL A 28 3.36 13.72 -24.72
CA VAL A 28 3.12 12.95 -25.94
C VAL A 28 3.61 13.70 -27.17
N GLU A 29 3.29 15.00 -27.30
CA GLU A 29 3.79 15.85 -28.39
C GLU A 29 5.32 15.90 -28.42
N LYS A 30 5.97 15.94 -27.25
CA LYS A 30 7.44 15.87 -27.13
C LYS A 30 8.01 14.52 -27.54
N LEU A 31 7.35 13.42 -27.17
CA LEU A 31 7.77 12.06 -27.55
C LEU A 31 7.58 11.79 -29.05
N LEU A 32 6.48 12.29 -29.63
CA LEU A 32 6.14 12.11 -31.03
C LEU A 32 6.92 13.02 -31.99
N LYS A 33 7.65 14.02 -31.47
CA LYS A 33 8.54 14.87 -32.26
C LYS A 33 9.61 14.04 -32.99
N ASP A 34 10.16 13.02 -32.33
CA ASP A 34 11.19 12.14 -32.87
C ASP A 34 10.83 10.66 -32.59
N PRO A 35 9.95 10.04 -33.39
CA PRO A 35 9.42 8.70 -33.10
C PRO A 35 10.46 7.57 -33.22
N ALA A 36 11.60 7.83 -33.88
CA ALA A 36 12.71 6.88 -33.97
C ALA A 36 13.53 6.78 -32.68
N LYS A 37 13.40 7.73 -31.74
CA LYS A 37 14.14 7.71 -30.48
C LYS A 37 13.43 6.80 -29.48
N PRO A 38 14.09 5.76 -28.94
CA PRO A 38 13.49 4.91 -27.92
C PRO A 38 13.13 5.73 -26.68
N ALA A 39 11.93 5.53 -26.16
CA ALA A 39 11.49 6.19 -24.93
C ALA A 39 12.31 5.71 -23.73
N TYR A 40 12.86 6.65 -22.95
CA TYR A 40 13.60 6.32 -21.73
C TYR A 40 12.63 6.00 -20.60
N ILE A 41 12.59 4.73 -20.20
CA ILE A 41 11.89 4.28 -19.01
C ILE A 41 12.92 4.16 -17.88
N PRO A 42 12.79 4.94 -16.78
CA PRO A 42 13.74 4.84 -15.69
C PRO A 42 13.68 3.45 -15.05
N PRO A 43 14.83 2.87 -14.69
CA PRO A 43 14.85 1.62 -13.91
C PRO A 43 14.22 1.84 -12.53
N PRO A 44 13.78 0.77 -11.85
CA PRO A 44 13.22 0.87 -10.50
C PRO A 44 14.21 1.55 -9.54
N PRO A 45 13.70 2.28 -8.53
CA PRO A 45 14.54 2.92 -7.53
C PRO A 45 15.39 1.86 -6.82
N LYS A 46 16.69 2.11 -6.73
CA LYS A 46 17.62 1.21 -6.03
C LYS A 46 17.54 1.45 -4.52
N GLU A 47 17.65 0.38 -3.76
CA GLU A 47 17.79 0.46 -2.30
C GLU A 47 19.06 1.21 -1.92
N LYS A 48 19.02 1.92 -0.80
CA LYS A 48 20.16 2.67 -0.28
C LYS A 48 21.19 1.67 0.24
N THR A 49 22.36 1.62 -0.37
CA THR A 49 23.47 0.76 0.08
C THR A 49 24.66 1.60 0.48
N ILE A 50 25.39 1.15 1.50
CA ILE A 50 26.66 1.76 1.90
C ILE A 50 27.79 1.10 1.15
N ARG A 51 28.79 1.89 0.80
CA ARG A 51 30.00 1.37 0.15
C ARG A 51 30.68 0.34 1.05
N PRO A 52 31.09 -0.81 0.51
CA PRO A 52 31.77 -1.83 1.31
C PRO A 52 33.04 -1.26 1.96
N ALA A 53 33.38 -1.79 3.12
CA ALA A 53 34.63 -1.45 3.79
C ALA A 53 35.82 -1.84 2.88
N ARG A 54 36.86 -1.02 2.89
CA ARG A 54 38.07 -1.29 2.11
C ARG A 54 38.86 -2.40 2.78
N GLU A 55 39.28 -3.40 2.01
CA GLU A 55 39.99 -4.58 2.53
C GLU A 55 41.34 -4.24 3.16
N MET A 56 42.15 -3.42 2.48
CA MET A 56 43.46 -2.99 2.99
C MET A 56 43.56 -1.47 3.08
N MET A 57 43.88 -0.99 4.27
CA MET A 57 44.15 0.43 4.50
C MET A 57 45.65 0.67 4.35
N LYS A 58 46.03 1.52 3.40
CA LYS A 58 47.44 1.73 3.03
C LYS A 58 48.20 2.66 3.99
N ASN A 59 47.47 3.43 4.82
CA ASN A 59 48.02 4.51 5.63
C ASN A 59 47.77 4.25 7.13
N VAL A 60 48.05 3.02 7.60
CA VAL A 60 47.91 2.68 9.02
C VAL A 60 49.18 3.12 9.74
N GLN A 61 49.06 4.12 10.61
CA GLN A 61 50.15 4.57 11.48
C GLN A 61 50.36 3.54 12.61
N GLY A 62 51.58 3.42 13.13
CA GLY A 62 51.92 2.43 14.17
C GLY A 62 51.09 2.59 15.45
N SER A 63 50.86 1.49 16.16
CA SER A 63 49.93 1.42 17.30
C SER A 63 50.30 2.33 18.49
N SER A 64 51.58 2.65 18.66
CA SER A 64 52.09 3.54 19.72
C SER A 64 52.26 4.98 19.27
N ALA A 65 51.96 5.28 17.99
CA ALA A 65 52.17 6.62 17.46
C ALA A 65 51.06 7.57 17.94
N GLY A 66 51.41 8.83 18.21
CA GLY A 66 50.47 9.83 18.73
C GLY A 66 49.38 10.22 17.74
N ALA A 67 48.30 10.82 18.25
CA ALA A 67 47.17 11.29 17.44
C ALA A 67 47.63 12.40 16.47
N GLY A 68 47.54 12.13 15.17
CA GLY A 68 47.78 13.13 14.12
C GLY A 68 46.62 14.12 13.97
N SER A 69 46.88 15.27 13.35
CA SER A 69 45.85 16.31 13.11
C SER A 69 44.69 15.84 12.22
N GLY A 70 44.91 14.82 11.38
CA GLY A 70 43.90 14.24 10.51
C GLY A 70 43.03 13.15 11.15
N GLU A 71 43.41 12.64 12.32
CA GLU A 71 42.75 11.48 12.94
C GLU A 71 41.29 11.78 13.31
N PHE A 72 41.01 13.02 13.74
CA PHE A 72 39.66 13.48 14.03
C PHE A 72 38.72 13.37 12.81
N HIS A 73 39.23 13.62 11.60
CA HIS A 73 38.41 13.50 10.40
C HIS A 73 38.21 12.04 9.97
N VAL A 74 39.20 11.17 10.22
CA VAL A 74 39.12 9.72 9.96
C VAL A 74 38.03 9.09 10.84
N TYR A 75 38.21 9.10 12.16
CA TYR A 75 37.27 9.72 13.08
C TYR A 75 35.78 9.81 12.69
N LYS A 76 35.42 11.07 12.44
CA LYS A 76 34.10 11.53 12.03
C LYS A 76 33.56 10.80 10.81
N ALA A 77 34.40 10.49 9.82
CA ALA A 77 33.97 9.81 8.59
C ALA A 77 33.64 8.33 8.84
N SER A 78 34.43 7.62 9.65
CA SER A 78 34.18 6.22 10.01
C SER A 78 32.93 6.10 10.88
N ARG A 79 32.78 6.97 11.88
CA ARG A 79 31.59 7.02 12.75
C ARG A 79 30.32 7.32 11.94
N ARG A 80 30.36 8.28 11.01
CA ARG A 80 29.21 8.59 10.14
C ARG A 80 28.82 7.37 9.28
N ARG A 81 29.80 6.72 8.65
CA ARG A 81 29.56 5.51 7.85
C ARG A 81 28.96 4.39 8.68
N GLU A 82 29.42 4.23 9.92
CA GLU A 82 28.92 3.19 10.82
C GLU A 82 27.49 3.45 11.29
N TYR A 83 27.15 4.70 11.62
CA TYR A 83 25.76 5.06 11.95
C TYR A 83 24.82 4.88 10.78
N GLU A 84 25.24 5.25 9.57
CA GLU A 84 24.47 4.96 8.35
C GLU A 84 24.28 3.45 8.21
N ARG A 85 25.30 2.63 8.50
CA ARG A 85 25.25 1.17 8.36
C ARG A 85 24.31 0.53 9.37
N LEU A 86 24.40 0.93 10.63
CA LEU A 86 23.51 0.47 11.67
C LEU A 86 22.05 0.87 11.37
N LYS A 87 21.84 2.11 10.90
CA LYS A 87 20.52 2.59 10.50
C LYS A 87 19.93 1.77 9.36
N LEU A 88 20.70 1.48 8.30
CA LEU A 88 20.20 0.64 7.20
C LEU A 88 19.89 -0.79 7.65
N LEU A 89 20.69 -1.35 8.55
CA LEU A 89 20.43 -2.68 9.10
C LEU A 89 19.14 -2.71 9.93
N GLU A 90 18.93 -1.70 10.77
CA GLU A 90 17.72 -1.53 11.57
C GLU A 90 16.48 -1.33 10.67
N GLU A 91 16.57 -0.45 9.67
CA GLU A 91 15.52 -0.24 8.66
C GLU A 91 15.20 -1.55 7.89
N ALA A 92 16.20 -2.31 7.48
CA ALA A 92 15.98 -3.60 6.81
C ALA A 92 15.30 -4.61 7.74
N SER A 93 15.73 -4.72 8.99
CA SER A 93 15.12 -5.64 9.96
C SER A 93 13.67 -5.28 10.31
N THR A 94 13.36 -3.99 10.41
CA THR A 94 12.00 -3.53 10.71
C THR A 94 11.08 -3.79 9.53
N ASN A 95 11.52 -3.47 8.30
CA ASN A 95 10.78 -3.79 7.08
C ASN A 95 10.53 -5.31 6.94
N GLU A 96 11.53 -6.16 7.20
CA GLU A 96 11.37 -7.62 7.12
C GLU A 96 10.32 -8.14 8.12
N ILE A 97 10.33 -7.63 9.35
CA ILE A 97 9.33 -7.99 10.37
C ILE A 97 7.93 -7.54 9.92
N GLU A 98 7.80 -6.29 9.47
CA GLU A 98 6.52 -5.73 9.00
C GLU A 98 5.96 -6.49 7.79
N GLU A 99 6.80 -6.81 6.81
CA GLU A 99 6.43 -7.61 5.65
C GLU A 99 6.01 -9.02 6.03
N ALA A 100 6.76 -9.68 6.92
CA ALA A 100 6.42 -11.02 7.40
C ALA A 100 5.09 -11.04 8.18
N GLU A 101 4.82 -10.02 9.00
CA GLU A 101 3.54 -9.87 9.67
C GLU A 101 2.40 -9.60 8.70
N PHE A 102 2.62 -8.72 7.72
CA PHE A 102 1.62 -8.40 6.70
C PHE A 102 1.28 -9.63 5.88
N GLU A 103 2.27 -10.39 5.44
CA GLU A 103 2.08 -11.61 4.67
C GLU A 103 1.29 -12.67 5.46
N LYS A 104 1.63 -12.86 6.74
CA LYS A 104 0.88 -13.75 7.64
C LYS A 104 -0.58 -13.31 7.78
N LYS A 105 -0.84 -12.02 7.98
CA LYS A 105 -2.20 -11.46 8.10
C LYS A 105 -2.97 -11.62 6.79
N ARG A 106 -2.34 -11.34 5.65
CA ARG A 106 -2.91 -11.49 4.31
C ARG A 106 -3.33 -12.94 4.04
N ARG A 107 -2.41 -13.87 4.27
CA ARG A 107 -2.65 -15.31 4.07
C ARG A 107 -3.78 -15.82 4.97
N ALA A 108 -3.81 -15.43 6.24
CA ALA A 108 -4.89 -15.82 7.15
C ALA A 108 -6.26 -15.31 6.66
N MET A 109 -6.34 -14.06 6.17
CA MET A 109 -7.58 -13.52 5.61
C MET A 109 -8.01 -14.22 4.33
N GLU A 110 -7.05 -14.54 3.45
CA GLU A 110 -7.28 -15.29 2.22
C GLU A 110 -7.80 -16.71 2.52
N GLU A 111 -7.17 -17.45 3.43
CA GLU A 111 -7.62 -18.78 3.86
C GLU A 111 -9.05 -18.75 4.44
N VAL A 112 -9.40 -17.73 5.22
CA VAL A 112 -10.77 -17.56 5.75
C VAL A 112 -11.77 -17.28 4.61
N ALA A 113 -11.39 -16.45 3.64
CA ALA A 113 -12.22 -16.16 2.47
C ALA A 113 -12.40 -17.40 1.59
N GLU A 114 -11.34 -18.16 1.36
CA GLU A 114 -11.33 -19.42 0.62
C GLU A 114 -12.18 -20.48 1.32
N ALA A 115 -12.07 -20.65 2.64
CA ALA A 115 -12.89 -21.60 3.39
C ALA A 115 -14.40 -21.27 3.26
N LYS A 116 -14.75 -19.97 3.35
CA LYS A 116 -16.15 -19.51 3.16
C LYS A 116 -16.64 -19.76 1.74
N THR A 117 -15.83 -19.42 0.73
CA THR A 117 -16.19 -19.59 -0.68
C THR A 117 -16.25 -21.07 -1.09
N ALA A 118 -15.32 -21.91 -0.63
CA ALA A 118 -15.30 -23.35 -0.84
C ALA A 118 -16.53 -24.03 -0.23
N LYS A 119 -16.90 -23.69 1.01
CA LYS A 119 -18.12 -24.18 1.67
C LYS A 119 -19.37 -23.83 0.85
N ASN A 120 -19.45 -22.60 0.34
CA ASN A 120 -20.58 -22.16 -0.49
C ASN A 120 -20.59 -22.80 -1.88
N ARG A 121 -19.41 -22.98 -2.50
CA ARG A 121 -19.24 -23.68 -3.78
C ARG A 121 -19.67 -25.14 -3.66
N ALA A 122 -19.24 -25.86 -2.63
CA ALA A 122 -19.63 -27.24 -2.36
C ALA A 122 -21.15 -27.38 -2.16
N LYS A 123 -21.79 -26.44 -1.45
CA LYS A 123 -23.27 -26.40 -1.32
C LYS A 123 -23.97 -26.22 -2.68
N ARG A 124 -23.45 -25.35 -3.55
CA ARG A 124 -24.01 -25.13 -4.90
C ARG A 124 -23.80 -26.34 -5.82
N GLN A 125 -22.62 -26.96 -5.78
CA GLN A 125 -22.33 -28.18 -6.55
C GLN A 125 -23.24 -29.34 -6.15
N LYS A 126 -23.38 -29.61 -4.84
CA LYS A 126 -24.34 -30.64 -4.35
C LYS A 126 -25.78 -30.37 -4.80
N LYS A 127 -26.22 -29.10 -4.83
CA LYS A 127 -27.54 -28.73 -5.37
C LYS A 127 -27.63 -28.97 -6.88
N LYS A 128 -26.60 -28.59 -7.65
CA LYS A 128 -26.52 -28.80 -9.10
C LYS A 128 -26.55 -30.28 -9.45
N GLU A 129 -25.81 -31.12 -8.72
CA GLU A 129 -25.81 -32.58 -8.88
C GLU A 129 -27.17 -33.19 -8.56
N ARG A 130 -27.83 -32.78 -7.46
CA ARG A 130 -29.19 -33.22 -7.14
C ARG A 130 -30.21 -32.83 -8.20
N LEU A 131 -30.11 -31.62 -8.76
CA LEU A 131 -30.98 -31.19 -9.86
C LEU A 131 -30.70 -31.99 -11.14
N LYS A 132 -29.43 -32.22 -11.49
CA LYS A 132 -29.04 -33.05 -12.63
C LYS A 132 -29.53 -34.49 -12.48
N ALA A 133 -29.41 -35.08 -11.30
CA ALA A 133 -29.92 -36.43 -11.02
C ALA A 133 -31.46 -36.49 -11.10
N LYS A 134 -32.17 -35.46 -10.63
CA LYS A 134 -33.64 -35.38 -10.78
C LYS A 134 -34.10 -35.20 -12.23
N LEU A 135 -33.35 -34.44 -13.04
CA LEU A 135 -33.61 -34.27 -14.46
C LEU A 135 -33.33 -35.57 -15.22
N ALA A 136 -32.20 -36.24 -14.95
CA ALA A 136 -31.85 -37.53 -15.56
C ALA A 136 -32.82 -38.66 -15.18
N GLY A 137 -33.33 -38.67 -13.93
CA GLY A 137 -34.37 -39.62 -13.50
C GLY A 137 -35.79 -39.30 -14.00
N LYS A 138 -35.99 -38.17 -14.68
CA LYS A 138 -37.27 -37.76 -15.28
C LYS A 138 -37.30 -37.85 -16.80
N SER A 139 -36.25 -38.37 -17.43
CA SER A 139 -36.17 -38.46 -18.89
C SER A 139 -35.79 -39.87 -19.35
N GLU A 140 -36.78 -40.76 -19.31
CA GLU A 140 -37.03 -41.72 -20.41
C GLU A 140 -38.32 -41.37 -21.20
N GLY A 141 -38.87 -40.15 -21.02
CA GLY A 141 -39.98 -39.67 -21.84
C GLY A 141 -39.95 -38.15 -21.95
N ASP A 142 -39.70 -37.66 -23.16
CA ASP A 142 -39.74 -36.27 -23.60
C ASP A 142 -38.73 -35.29 -22.98
N VAL A 143 -37.76 -34.84 -23.80
CA VAL A 143 -37.66 -33.45 -24.29
C VAL A 143 -36.40 -33.30 -25.15
N LYS A 144 -36.63 -32.90 -26.40
CA LYS A 144 -35.63 -32.46 -27.36
C LYS A 144 -34.82 -31.28 -26.83
N ILE A 145 -33.52 -31.36 -27.07
CA ILE A 145 -32.49 -30.38 -26.76
C ILE A 145 -32.77 -29.07 -27.53
N VAL A 146 -33.17 -28.02 -26.81
CA VAL A 146 -32.97 -26.61 -27.23
C VAL A 146 -31.93 -26.03 -26.28
N VAL A 147 -30.70 -25.96 -26.78
CA VAL A 147 -29.61 -25.18 -26.19
C VAL A 147 -29.84 -23.76 -26.64
N GLU A 148 -30.35 -22.89 -25.78
CA GLU A 148 -30.11 -21.44 -25.84
C GLU A 148 -30.57 -20.72 -24.55
N ASN A 149 -29.59 -20.04 -23.92
CA ASN A 149 -29.69 -18.88 -23.03
C ASN A 149 -31.03 -18.60 -22.30
N SER A 150 -31.17 -19.09 -21.06
CA SER A 150 -32.20 -18.62 -20.13
C SER A 150 -31.63 -18.40 -18.72
N ALA A 151 -30.78 -17.39 -18.59
CA ALA A 151 -30.32 -16.86 -17.30
C ALA A 151 -31.19 -15.71 -16.77
N ALA A 152 -32.42 -15.54 -17.27
CA ALA A 152 -33.22 -14.34 -17.06
C ALA A 152 -34.65 -14.56 -16.54
N ASP A 153 -34.98 -15.72 -15.96
CA ASP A 153 -36.33 -15.88 -15.39
C ASP A 153 -36.35 -16.71 -14.10
N LEU A 154 -36.04 -16.05 -12.98
CA LEU A 154 -36.38 -16.52 -11.64
C LEU A 154 -37.31 -15.47 -11.01
N PRO A 155 -38.50 -15.85 -10.52
CA PRO A 155 -39.53 -14.89 -10.09
C PRO A 155 -39.05 -14.01 -8.93
N ILE A 156 -39.14 -12.69 -9.14
CA ILE A 156 -38.59 -11.58 -8.34
C ILE A 156 -39.13 -11.51 -6.89
N LYS A 157 -40.12 -12.32 -6.50
CA LYS A 157 -40.87 -12.21 -5.23
C LYS A 157 -40.14 -12.65 -3.95
N LYS A 158 -38.83 -12.96 -3.98
CA LYS A 158 -38.08 -13.41 -2.79
C LYS A 158 -36.73 -12.71 -2.58
N ARG A 159 -36.59 -11.44 -2.99
CA ARG A 159 -35.47 -10.60 -2.54
C ARG A 159 -35.90 -9.83 -1.29
N ARG A 160 -35.22 -10.14 -0.17
CA ARG A 160 -35.43 -9.50 1.14
C ARG A 160 -35.24 -7.99 1.03
N LEU A 161 -36.31 -7.27 1.31
CA LEU A 161 -36.32 -5.85 1.67
C LEU A 161 -35.48 -5.70 2.95
N VAL A 162 -34.25 -5.20 2.82
CA VAL A 162 -33.51 -4.65 3.96
C VAL A 162 -33.79 -3.16 3.92
N ILE A 163 -34.67 -2.72 4.82
CA ILE A 163 -34.96 -1.31 5.14
C ILE A 163 -35.57 -0.52 3.97
N GLY A 164 -36.87 -0.73 3.77
CA GLY A 164 -37.90 0.28 3.44
C GLY A 164 -37.74 1.26 2.27
N LYS A 165 -36.63 1.29 1.53
CA LYS A 165 -36.41 2.17 0.38
C LYS A 165 -36.07 1.33 -0.83
N GLU A 166 -36.96 1.34 -1.82
CA GLU A 166 -36.74 0.65 -3.09
C GLU A 166 -35.55 1.30 -3.82
N LEU A 167 -34.48 0.53 -4.06
CA LEU A 167 -33.41 0.95 -4.96
C LEU A 167 -33.88 0.81 -6.41
N VAL A 168 -34.38 1.90 -6.98
CA VAL A 168 -34.60 2.03 -8.42
C VAL A 168 -33.28 2.42 -9.07
N PHE A 169 -32.69 1.51 -9.84
CA PHE A 169 -31.49 1.82 -10.63
C PHE A 169 -31.87 2.64 -11.87
N LYS A 170 -31.49 3.93 -11.89
CA LYS A 170 -31.61 4.76 -13.08
C LYS A 170 -30.63 4.31 -14.17
N LYS A 171 -31.09 4.24 -15.41
CA LYS A 171 -30.23 4.07 -16.59
C LYS A 171 -29.49 5.39 -16.87
N PRO A 172 -28.23 5.34 -17.35
CA PRO A 172 -27.45 6.54 -17.61
C PRO A 172 -28.08 7.38 -18.73
N GLY A 173 -28.59 8.58 -18.40
CA GLY A 173 -29.10 9.56 -19.38
C GLY A 173 -30.33 10.38 -18.99
N GLU A 174 -30.97 10.15 -17.84
CA GLU A 174 -32.25 10.81 -17.50
C GLU A 174 -32.09 11.93 -16.46
N THR A 175 -32.13 13.19 -16.91
CA THR A 175 -32.26 14.38 -16.06
C THR A 175 -33.74 14.74 -15.93
N VAL A 176 -34.29 14.69 -14.71
CA VAL A 176 -35.59 15.29 -14.39
C VAL A 176 -35.36 16.24 -13.23
N SER A 177 -35.62 17.51 -13.50
CA SER A 177 -35.89 18.58 -12.55
C SER A 177 -37.16 18.23 -11.77
N ASP A 178 -37.04 18.10 -10.46
CA ASP A 178 -38.20 18.09 -9.56
C ASP A 178 -37.86 18.99 -8.38
N ASP A 179 -38.35 20.23 -8.48
CA ASP A 179 -38.42 21.21 -7.41
C ASP A 179 -39.45 20.71 -6.39
N ASN A 180 -38.99 20.28 -5.22
CA ASN A 180 -39.81 20.18 -4.01
C ASN A 180 -38.89 20.17 -2.78
N ASP A 181 -38.47 21.37 -2.39
CA ASP A 181 -38.14 21.66 -0.99
C ASP A 181 -39.44 22.00 -0.25
N PRO A 182 -39.71 21.31 0.88
CA PRO A 182 -40.32 21.97 2.01
C PRO A 182 -39.36 21.91 3.20
N ASP A 183 -38.89 23.09 3.62
CA ASP A 183 -38.22 23.35 4.88
C ASP A 183 -39.05 22.83 6.06
N GLU A 184 -38.44 22.09 7.00
CA GLU A 184 -38.78 22.18 8.43
C GLU A 184 -37.57 21.81 9.31
N ASP A 185 -37.28 22.73 10.22
CA ASP A 185 -36.30 22.64 11.30
C ASP A 185 -36.49 21.40 12.19
N ALA A 186 -35.42 20.63 12.38
CA ALA A 186 -35.30 19.72 13.51
C ALA A 186 -33.84 19.69 14.00
N SER A 187 -33.51 20.60 14.92
CA SER A 187 -32.37 20.44 15.80
C SER A 187 -32.74 19.45 16.92
N PRO A 188 -31.98 18.38 17.15
CA PRO A 188 -31.92 17.76 18.47
C PRO A 188 -30.59 18.12 19.14
N SER A 189 -30.75 18.69 20.32
CA SER A 189 -29.78 18.99 21.36
C SER A 189 -28.87 17.82 21.73
N ALA A 190 -27.73 18.20 22.33
CA ALA A 190 -26.68 17.35 22.89
C ALA A 190 -27.18 16.25 23.83
N ASP A 191 -26.48 15.11 23.81
CA ASP A 191 -25.98 14.42 25.00
C ASP A 191 -24.91 13.37 24.62
N ASP A 192 -23.68 13.65 25.08
CA ASP A 192 -22.65 12.78 25.65
C ASP A 192 -22.43 11.36 25.09
N ASN A 193 -21.30 11.18 24.41
CA ASN A 193 -20.43 10.02 24.63
C ASN A 193 -18.97 10.39 24.31
N GLU A 194 -18.18 10.47 25.38
CA GLU A 194 -16.75 10.78 25.40
C GLU A 194 -15.92 9.78 24.58
N ILE A 195 -15.08 10.30 23.70
CA ILE A 195 -13.96 9.56 23.10
C ILE A 195 -12.71 9.92 23.92
N PRO A 196 -12.00 8.97 24.56
CA PRO A 196 -10.81 9.31 25.32
C PRO A 196 -9.67 9.67 24.36
N SER A 197 -9.40 10.97 24.25
CA SER A 197 -8.17 11.51 23.68
C SER A 197 -6.99 11.09 24.56
N ARG A 198 -6.18 10.14 24.09
CA ARG A 198 -4.87 9.84 24.69
C ARG A 198 -3.95 11.04 24.47
N ASN A 199 -3.92 11.92 25.46
CA ASN A 199 -2.88 12.89 25.68
C ASN A 199 -1.56 12.14 25.92
N ILE A 200 -0.60 12.30 25.00
CA ILE A 200 0.78 11.86 25.20
C ILE A 200 1.41 12.86 26.18
N LEU A 201 1.49 12.42 27.43
CA LEU A 201 2.16 13.08 28.54
C LEU A 201 3.59 13.47 28.17
N GLY A 202 3.92 14.75 28.37
CA GLY A 202 5.24 15.14 28.83
C GLY A 202 5.48 14.51 30.20
N PHE A 203 6.36 13.52 30.27
CA PHE A 203 6.92 13.03 31.52
C PHE A 203 8.33 13.60 31.66
N ALA A 204 8.44 14.58 32.56
CA ALA A 204 9.72 15.10 33.01
C ALA A 204 10.48 14.03 33.81
N ALA A 205 11.77 13.97 33.53
CA ALA A 205 12.83 13.15 34.13
C ALA A 205 12.61 12.64 35.57
N THR A 206 12.63 11.31 35.73
CA THR A 206 13.05 10.65 36.96
C THR A 206 14.26 9.77 36.65
N VAL A 207 15.42 10.13 37.18
CA VAL A 207 16.71 9.44 37.05
C VAL A 207 16.66 8.09 37.79
N PRO A 208 17.06 6.96 37.19
CA PRO A 208 17.27 5.73 37.95
C PRO A 208 18.60 5.82 38.74
N ARG A 209 18.51 5.73 40.07
CA ARG A 209 19.67 5.58 40.98
C ARG A 209 20.42 4.29 40.66
N SER A 210 21.74 4.41 40.52
CA SER A 210 22.70 3.31 40.45
C SER A 210 22.84 2.60 41.80
N ALA A 211 22.59 1.29 41.84
CA ALA A 211 23.05 0.41 42.92
C ALA A 211 23.22 -1.01 42.38
N ALA A 212 24.42 -1.31 41.86
CA ALA A 212 24.90 -2.67 41.72
C ALA A 212 26.23 -2.74 42.48
N GLU A 213 26.18 -3.40 43.62
CA GLU A 213 27.27 -3.65 44.55
C GLU A 213 28.24 -4.65 43.90
N THR A 214 29.44 -4.20 43.54
CA THR A 214 30.51 -5.08 43.08
C THR A 214 31.14 -5.76 44.28
N GLY A 215 31.06 -7.09 44.35
CA GLY A 215 31.72 -7.89 45.38
C GLY A 215 33.23 -7.60 45.40
N ARG A 216 33.72 -7.10 46.54
CA ARG A 216 35.16 -6.98 46.81
C ARG A 216 35.74 -8.37 47.00
N ILE A 217 36.67 -8.76 46.14
CA ILE A 217 37.53 -9.92 46.34
C ILE A 217 38.71 -9.45 47.19
N THR A 218 38.77 -9.90 48.44
CA THR A 218 39.94 -9.72 49.31
C THR A 218 40.91 -10.86 49.01
N ILE A 219 42.08 -10.54 48.47
CA ILE A 219 43.21 -11.47 48.36
C ILE A 219 43.92 -11.42 49.72
N VAL A 220 43.95 -12.55 50.42
CA VAL A 220 44.80 -12.75 51.59
C VAL A 220 46.14 -13.27 51.05
N GLU A 221 47.20 -12.51 51.25
CA GLU A 221 48.58 -12.99 51.09
C GLU A 221 48.98 -13.65 52.42
N ASP A 222 49.18 -14.96 52.40
CA ASP A 222 49.85 -15.69 53.49
C ASP A 222 51.36 -15.51 53.32
N ASP A 223 51.99 -14.76 54.23
CA ASP A 223 53.33 -15.01 54.85
C ASP A 223 53.69 -13.90 55.86
#